data_AF-A0A140LCL1-F1
#
_entry.id   AF-A0A140LCL1-F1
#
_cell.length_a   1.000
_cell.length_b   1.000
_cell.length_c   1.000
_cell.angle_alpha   90.00
_cell.angle_beta   90.00
_cell.angle_gamma   90.00
#
_symmetry.space_group_name_H-M   'P 1'
#
loop_
_entity.id
_entity.type
_entity.pdbx_description
1 polymer ?
#
loop_
_entity_poly.entity_id
_entity_poly.type
_entity_poly.pdbx_seq_one_letter_code
_entity_poly.pdbx_strand_id
1 'polypeptide(L)' 'MAKKKNGNSEAIEKSEVTFSKEQILRSKTIPHSRDILNVVLKDDMRYSLSEVDKAVQKFKEKRVK' A
#
# COMPACT_ATOMS: atom_id res chain seq x y z
N MET A 1 -17.64 13.42 21.09
CA MET A 1 -17.32 13.36 19.64
C MET A 1 -15.87 12.94 19.49
N ALA A 2 -15.65 11.82 18.80
CA ALA A 2 -14.38 11.13 18.69
C ALA A 2 -13.28 12.08 18.18
N LYS A 3 -12.19 12.17 18.95
CA LYS A 3 -11.02 12.97 18.61
C LYS A 3 -10.41 12.44 17.31
N LYS A 4 -10.55 13.27 16.28
CA LYS A 4 -9.47 13.77 15.42
C LYS A 4 -8.48 12.71 14.93
N LYS A 5 -8.68 12.32 13.66
CA LYS A 5 -7.79 11.52 12.82
C LYS A 5 -6.31 11.89 13.04
N ASN A 6 -5.55 10.90 13.51
CA ASN A 6 -4.12 10.94 13.71
C ASN A 6 -3.39 11.41 12.44
N GLY A 7 -2.72 12.56 12.55
CA GLY A 7 -1.54 12.85 11.77
C GLY A 7 -0.39 12.05 12.37
N ASN A 8 0.18 11.15 11.59
CA ASN A 8 1.52 10.62 11.85
C ASN A 8 2.38 11.04 10.66
N SER A 9 3.14 12.09 10.90
CA SER A 9 4.24 12.57 10.09
C SER A 9 5.40 12.63 11.05
N GLU A 10 6.42 11.78 10.89
CA GLU A 10 7.83 12.03 11.20
C GLU A 10 8.67 10.76 11.00
N ALA A 11 9.96 10.99 10.68
CA ALA A 11 11.04 10.03 10.42
C ALA A 11 11.11 9.42 9.01
N ILE A 12 11.60 10.25 8.09
CA ILE A 12 12.33 9.84 6.89
C ILE A 12 13.68 9.27 7.36
N GLU A 13 13.70 8.00 7.74
CA GLU A 13 14.94 7.24 7.77
C GLU A 13 14.96 6.34 6.56
N LYS A 14 16.01 6.48 5.78
CA LYS A 14 16.31 5.74 4.54
C LYS A 14 16.67 4.27 4.82
N SER A 15 15.90 3.65 5.71
CA SER A 15 15.76 2.20 5.83
C SER A 15 14.56 1.81 4.96
N GLU A 16 14.61 0.63 4.34
CA GLU A 16 13.64 0.19 3.33
C GLU A 16 12.19 0.37 3.81
N VAL A 17 11.56 1.49 3.42
CA VAL A 17 10.26 1.89 3.97
C VAL A 17 9.19 0.96 3.45
N THR A 18 8.85 -0.02 4.27
CA THR A 18 7.76 -0.94 4.04
C THR A 18 6.50 -0.39 4.68
N PHE A 19 5.41 -0.42 3.93
CA PHE A 19 4.10 0.09 4.35
C PHE A 19 3.13 -1.09 4.52
N SER A 20 2.33 -1.07 5.57
CA SER A 20 1.22 -2.02 5.70
C SER A 20 0.15 -1.74 4.65
N LYS A 21 -0.64 -2.76 4.29
CA LYS A 21 -1.78 -2.61 3.38
C LYS A 21 -2.68 -1.42 3.73
N GLU A 22 -3.03 -1.23 5.00
CA GLU A 22 -3.85 -0.10 5.44
C GLU A 22 -3.20 1.27 5.17
N GLN A 23 -1.88 1.39 5.31
CA GLN A 23 -1.13 2.62 5.01
C GLN A 23 -1.16 2.89 3.50
N ILE A 24 -0.97 1.85 2.69
CA ILE A 24 -1.00 1.94 1.22
C ILE A 24 -2.41 2.31 0.74
N LEU A 25 -3.46 1.71 1.32
CA LEU A 25 -4.86 1.98 1.00
C LEU A 25 -5.33 3.39 1.44
N ARG A 26 -4.78 3.90 2.56
CA ARG A 26 -5.05 5.25 3.04
C ARG A 26 -4.24 6.33 2.31
N SER A 27 -3.12 5.96 1.69
CA SER A 27 -2.29 6.88 0.93
C SER A 27 -2.99 7.33 -0.34
N LYS A 28 -3.03 8.65 -0.57
CA LYS A 28 -3.52 9.25 -1.82
C LYS A 28 -2.47 9.22 -2.93
N THR A 29 -1.23 8.86 -2.61
CA THR A 29 -0.08 8.93 -3.52
C THR A 29 0.06 7.65 -4.36
N ILE A 30 -0.69 6.58 -4.04
CA ILE A 30 -0.68 5.33 -4.80
C ILE A 30 -1.67 5.45 -5.98
N PRO A 31 -1.24 5.32 -7.25
CA PRO A 31 -2.12 5.44 -8.42
C PRO A 31 -2.96 4.18 -8.69
N HIS A 32 -2.90 3.17 -7.83
CA HIS A 32 -3.59 1.89 -8.00
C HIS A 32 -4.92 1.84 -7.23
N SER A 33 -5.92 1.17 -7.81
CA SER A 33 -7.23 1.01 -7.16
C SER A 33 -7.14 0.21 -5.87
N ARG A 34 -7.87 0.68 -4.84
CA ARG A 34 -7.97 0.01 -3.53
C ARG A 34 -8.42 -1.43 -3.63
N ASP A 35 -9.35 -1.75 -4.53
CA ASP A 35 -9.82 -3.12 -4.74
C ASP A 35 -8.69 -4.06 -5.16
N ILE A 36 -7.83 -3.59 -6.08
CA ILE A 36 -6.68 -4.37 -6.53
C ILE A 36 -5.72 -4.55 -5.37
N LEU A 37 -5.32 -3.45 -4.72
CA LEU A 37 -4.43 -3.46 -3.56
C LEU A 37 -4.94 -4.38 -2.44
N ASN A 38 -6.25 -4.44 -2.22
CA ASN A 38 -6.87 -5.30 -1.21
C ASN A 38 -6.77 -6.80 -1.56
N VAL A 39 -6.79 -7.13 -2.85
CA VAL A 39 -6.65 -8.50 -3.37
C VAL A 39 -5.19 -8.95 -3.46
N VAL A 40 -4.27 -8.08 -3.90
CA VAL A 40 -2.84 -8.45 -4.04
C VAL A 40 -2.04 -8.32 -2.75
N LEU A 41 -2.38 -7.39 -1.87
CA LEU A 41 -1.66 -7.17 -0.63
C LEU A 41 -2.38 -7.87 0.52
N LYS A 42 -1.62 -8.55 1.38
CA LYS A 42 -2.13 -9.13 2.63
C LYS A 42 -1.99 -8.13 3.79
N ASP A 43 -2.94 -8.15 4.71
CA ASP A 43 -2.94 -7.25 5.88
C ASP A 43 -1.80 -7.57 6.86
N ASP A 44 -1.42 -8.84 6.98
CA ASP A 44 -0.31 -9.31 7.82
C ASP A 44 1.09 -9.07 7.22
N MET A 45 1.16 -8.51 6.00
CA MET A 45 2.43 -8.26 5.30
C MET A 45 2.64 -6.76 5.06
N ARG A 46 3.92 -6.37 5.08
CA ARG A 46 4.35 -5.01 4.73
C ARG A 46 5.00 -5.05 3.36
N TYR A 47 4.69 -4.05 2.54
CA TYR A 47 5.15 -3.93 1.17
C TYR A 47 5.75 -2.55 0.93
N SER A 48 6.87 -2.51 0.22
CA SER A 48 7.44 -1.25 -0.27
C SER A 48 6.68 -0.77 -1.50
N LEU A 49 6.82 0.50 -1.86
CA LEU A 49 6.16 1.07 -3.06
C LEU A 49 6.46 0.26 -4.34
N SER A 50 7.71 -0.19 -4.53
CA SER A 50 8.07 -1.05 -5.67
C SER A 50 7.49 -2.46 -5.59
N GLU A 51 7.31 -3.02 -4.39
CA GLU A 51 6.69 -4.34 -4.22
C GLU A 51 5.21 -4.28 -4.55
N VAL A 52 4.51 -3.22 -4.09
CA VAL A 52 3.12 -2.98 -4.41
C VAL A 52 2.91 -2.89 -5.92
N ASP A 53 3.75 -2.11 -6.60
CA ASP A 53 3.65 -1.94 -8.05
C ASP A 53 3.86 -3.26 -8.80
N LYS A 54 4.89 -4.03 -8.44
CA LYS A 54 5.16 -5.37 -8.99
C LYS A 54 4.02 -6.35 -8.71
N ALA A 55 3.45 -6.35 -7.51
CA ALA A 55 2.35 -7.23 -7.15
C ALA A 55 1.10 -6.90 -7.97
N VAL A 56 0.76 -5.61 -8.07
CA VAL A 56 -0.35 -5.12 -8.90
C VAL A 56 -0.14 -5.46 -10.37
N GLN A 57 1.06 -5.25 -10.90
CA GLN A 57 1.40 -5.57 -12.29
C GLN A 57 1.26 -7.06 -12.57
N LYS A 58 1.85 -7.92 -11.72
CA LYS A 58 1.70 -9.39 -11.84
C LYS A 58 0.24 -9.82 -11.82
N PHE A 59 -0.59 -9.21 -10.98
CA PHE A 59 -2.01 -9.54 -10.92
C PHE A 59 -2.76 -9.12 -12.19
N LYS A 60 -2.47 -7.93 -12.73
CA LYS A 60 -3.03 -7.47 -14.00
C LYS A 60 -2.62 -8.38 -15.15
N GLU A 61 -1.34 -8.76 -15.24
CA GLU A 61 -0.81 -9.66 -16.27
C GLU A 61 -1.42 -11.07 -16.19
N LYS A 62 -1.67 -11.57 -14.97
CA LYS A 62 -2.26 -12.90 -14.79
C LYS A 62 -3.72 -12.97 -15.27
N ARG A 63 -4.41 -11.83 -15.42
CA ARG A 63 -5.80 -11.76 -15.92
C ARG A 63 -5.91 -11.63 -17.44
N VAL A 64 -4.81 -11.37 -18.15
CA VAL A 64 -4.79 -11.19 -19.62
C VAL A 64 -4.39 -12.46 -20.39
N LYS A 65 -4.68 -13.65 -19.84
CA LYS A 65 -4.44 -14.92 -20.54
C LYS A 65 -5.66 -15.83 -20.49
#